data_AF-A0A660CIL8-F1
#
_entry.id   AF-A0A660CIL8-F1
#
_cell.length_a   1.000
_cell.length_b   1.000
_cell.length_c   1.000
_cell.angle_alpha   90.00
_cell.angle_beta   90.00
_cell.angle_gamma   90.00
#
_symmetry.space_group_name_H-M   'P 1'
#
loop_
_entity.id
_entity.type
_entity.pdbx_description
1 polymer ?
#
loop_
_entity_poly.entity_id
_entity_poly.type
_entity_poly.pdbx_seq_one_letter_code
_entity_poly.pdbx_strand_id
1 'polypeptide(L)'
;MTATLYLSSLESRTFQPVRECRYRRTLHFPTGKQCLLVDATLRSAAHDDVDQLILAARFEGATVDPIDAFPCFVFIARPLIDVTDVSQINTDDVRVVAWGELYRTAEDAEHRRLSADDTDSAR
;
A
#
# COMPACT_ATOMS: atom_id res chain seq x y z
N MET A 1 -7.78 7.93 -15.67
CA MET A 1 -6.90 8.79 -14.85
C MET A 1 -6.11 7.86 -13.94
N THR A 2 -4.79 7.81 -14.09
CA THR A 2 -3.89 7.02 -13.23
C THR A 2 -3.69 7.81 -11.93
N ALA A 3 -4.39 7.44 -10.86
CA ALA A 3 -4.23 8.09 -9.57
C ALA A 3 -2.92 7.66 -8.91
N THR A 4 -2.15 8.63 -8.40
CA THR A 4 -0.96 8.36 -7.59
C THR A 4 -1.32 8.50 -6.12
N LEU A 5 -0.98 7.48 -5.32
CA LEU A 5 -1.12 7.46 -3.87
C LEU A 5 0.26 7.38 -3.24
N TYR A 6 0.36 7.79 -1.98
CA TYR A 6 1.62 7.76 -1.25
C TYR A 6 1.51 6.79 -0.08
N LEU A 7 2.35 5.76 -0.08
CA LEU A 7 2.37 4.73 0.94
C LEU A 7 3.48 5.02 1.95
N SER A 8 3.10 5.06 3.22
CA SER A 8 4.02 5.05 4.37
C SER A 8 3.78 3.79 5.20
N SER A 9 4.80 3.33 5.94
CA SER A 9 4.64 2.26 6.91
C SER A 9 5.52 2.56 8.12
N LEU A 10 4.90 2.65 9.28
CA LEU A 10 5.59 2.91 10.55
C LEU A 10 6.28 1.67 11.13
N GLU A 11 5.88 0.46 10.71
CA GLU A 11 6.37 -0.80 11.31
C GLU A 11 7.46 -1.49 10.47
N SER A 12 7.66 -1.09 9.20
CA SER A 12 8.54 -1.80 8.28
C SER A 12 9.59 -0.89 7.66
N ARG A 13 10.87 -1.16 8.00
CA ARG A 13 12.04 -0.50 7.39
C ARG A 13 12.14 -0.72 5.88
N THR A 14 11.48 -1.75 5.35
CA THR A 14 11.42 -2.00 3.90
C THR A 14 10.71 -0.87 3.13
N PHE A 15 9.82 -0.15 3.80
CA PHE A 15 9.03 0.95 3.22
C PHE A 15 9.46 2.33 3.79
N GLN A 16 10.70 2.46 4.30
CA GLN A 16 11.12 3.64 5.08
C GLN A 16 11.38 4.95 4.32
N PRO A 17 11.47 4.99 2.99
CA PRO A 17 11.02 6.21 2.30
C PRO A 17 9.58 6.05 1.82
N VAL A 18 8.76 7.09 2.01
CA VAL A 18 7.42 7.23 1.42
C VAL A 18 7.48 6.77 -0.03
N ARG A 19 6.58 5.85 -0.39
CA ARG A 19 6.55 5.21 -1.69
C ARG A 19 5.47 5.84 -2.55
N GLU A 20 5.84 6.22 -3.77
CA GLU A 20 4.86 6.51 -4.80
C GLU A 20 4.22 5.19 -5.24
N CYS A 21 2.91 5.08 -5.08
CA CYS A 21 2.10 3.96 -5.53
C CYS A 21 1.24 4.42 -6.71
N ARG A 22 1.53 3.89 -7.90
CA ARG A 22 0.76 4.17 -9.11
C ARG A 22 -0.39 3.19 -9.22
N TYR A 23 -1.62 3.70 -9.14
CA TYR A 23 -2.81 2.89 -9.33
C TYR A 23 -2.80 2.23 -10.71
N ARG A 24 -3.01 0.91 -10.75
CA ARG A 24 -3.23 0.17 -11.99
C ARG A 24 -4.71 -0.11 -12.18
N ARG A 25 -5.32 -0.80 -11.23
CA ARG A 25 -6.74 -1.18 -11.26
C ARG A 25 -7.23 -1.69 -9.90
N THR A 26 -8.53 -1.92 -9.81
CA THR A 26 -9.19 -2.52 -8.66
C THR A 26 -9.43 -4.01 -8.91
N LEU A 27 -9.09 -4.82 -7.91
CA LEU A 27 -9.34 -6.26 -7.85
C LEU A 27 -10.31 -6.56 -6.71
N HIS A 28 -10.95 -7.72 -6.76
CA HIS A 28 -11.92 -8.14 -5.74
C HIS A 28 -11.53 -9.48 -5.14
N PHE A 29 -11.75 -9.64 -3.85
CA PHE A 29 -11.81 -10.97 -3.22
C PHE A 29 -13.22 -11.56 -3.41
N PRO A 30 -13.39 -12.89 -3.40
CA PRO A 30 -14.72 -13.53 -3.45
C PRO A 30 -15.69 -13.06 -2.35
N THR A 31 -15.15 -12.53 -1.25
CA THR A 31 -15.92 -11.92 -0.16
C THR A 31 -16.58 -10.58 -0.54
N GLY A 32 -16.29 -10.05 -1.74
CA GLY A 32 -16.69 -8.73 -2.19
C GLY A 32 -15.73 -7.61 -1.75
N LYS A 33 -14.71 -7.93 -0.94
CA LYS A 33 -13.73 -6.94 -0.48
C LYS A 33 -12.88 -6.44 -1.66
N GLN A 34 -12.83 -5.12 -1.83
CA GLN A 34 -12.00 -4.48 -2.86
C GLN A 34 -10.54 -4.37 -2.41
N CYS A 35 -9.65 -4.40 -3.39
CA CYS A 35 -8.23 -4.11 -3.22
C CYS A 35 -7.66 -3.41 -4.46
N LEU A 36 -6.57 -2.68 -4.28
CA LEU A 36 -5.88 -1.98 -5.35
C LEU A 36 -4.69 -2.80 -5.81
N LEU A 37 -4.56 -2.99 -7.12
CA LEU A 37 -3.29 -3.33 -7.73
C LEU A 37 -2.54 -2.03 -8.01
N VAL A 38 -1.34 -1.91 -7.46
CA VAL A 38 -0.47 -0.74 -7.64
C VAL A 38 0.93 -1.17 -8.02
N ASP A 39 1.63 -0.30 -8.73
CA ASP A 39 3.09 -0.38 -8.82
C ASP A 39 3.71 0.51 -7.76
N ALA A 40 4.64 -0.03 -6.98
CA ALA A 40 5.41 0.73 -6.02
C ALA A 40 6.90 0.67 -6.38
N THR A 41 7.54 1.83 -6.42
CA THR A 41 8.99 1.91 -6.61
C THR A 41 9.71 1.57 -5.30
N LEU A 42 10.24 0.36 -5.18
CA LEU A 42 11.08 -0.03 -4.06
C LEU A 42 12.53 0.37 -4.37
N ARG A 43 12.99 1.45 -3.76
CA ARG A 43 14.42 1.80 -3.82
C ARG A 43 15.21 0.78 -3.00
N SER A 44 15.93 -0.11 -3.68
CA SER A 44 17.01 -0.89 -3.07
C SER A 44 18.33 -0.12 -3.22
N ALA A 45 19.32 -0.40 -2.37
CA ALA A 45 20.63 0.26 -2.41
C ALA A 45 21.41 0.03 -3.73
N ALA A 46 20.93 -0.86 -4.60
CA ALA A 46 21.57 -1.20 -5.87
C ALA A 46 20.74 -0.82 -7.10
N HIS A 47 19.40 -0.86 -7.04
CA HIS A 47 18.50 -0.61 -8.17
C HIS A 47 17.11 -0.09 -7.72
N ASP A 48 16.46 0.69 -8.59
CA ASP A 48 15.04 1.03 -8.48
C ASP A 48 14.22 -0.17 -9.04
N ASP A 49 13.80 -1.08 -8.16
CA ASP A 49 12.91 -2.18 -8.54
C ASP A 49 11.46 -1.73 -8.41
N VAL A 50 10.66 -1.96 -9.46
CA VAL A 50 9.21 -1.73 -9.43
C VAL A 50 8.53 -3.03 -9.04
N ASP A 51 7.93 -3.05 -7.85
CA ASP A 51 7.15 -4.19 -7.37
C ASP A 51 5.66 -3.93 -7.55
N GLN A 52 4.95 -4.94 -8.06
CA GLN A 52 3.50 -4.97 -7.99
C GLN A 52 3.06 -5.32 -6.57
N LEU A 53 2.19 -4.48 -6.01
CA LEU A 53 1.61 -4.67 -4.69
C LEU A 53 0.10 -4.68 -4.77
N ILE A 54 -0.50 -5.44 -3.86
CA ILE A 54 -1.93 -5.48 -3.62
C ILE A 54 -2.20 -4.79 -2.29
N LEU A 55 -3.03 -3.75 -2.31
CA LEU A 55 -3.39 -2.96 -1.13
C LEU A 55 -4.86 -3.18 -0.79
N ALA A 56 -5.14 -3.69 0.40
CA ALA A 56 -6.51 -3.92 0.86
C ALA A 56 -6.77 -3.14 2.15
N ALA A 57 -7.95 -2.51 2.28
CA ALA A 57 -8.32 -1.83 3.51
C ALA A 57 -8.16 -2.74 4.73
N ARG A 58 -7.51 -2.25 5.78
CA ARG A 58 -7.26 -3.03 7.00
C ARG A 58 -8.52 -3.17 7.84
N PHE A 59 -9.29 -2.09 7.98
CA PHE A 59 -10.48 -2.05 8.82
C PHE A 59 -11.74 -2.39 8.04
N GLU A 60 -12.70 -3.00 8.73
CA GLU A 60 -14.02 -3.30 8.18
C GLU A 60 -14.79 -2.01 7.88
N GLY A 61 -15.54 -1.98 6.77
CA GLY A 61 -16.27 -0.80 6.31
C GLY A 61 -15.41 0.25 5.60
N ALA A 62 -14.08 0.14 5.64
CA ALA A 62 -13.20 1.02 4.88
C ALA A 62 -13.05 0.56 3.42
N THR A 63 -12.89 1.53 2.53
CA THR A 63 -12.82 1.38 1.07
C THR A 63 -11.47 1.88 0.57
N VAL A 64 -11.00 1.28 -0.53
CA VAL A 64 -9.79 1.73 -1.24
C VAL A 64 -10.07 2.24 -2.65
N ASP A 65 -11.30 2.07 -3.14
CA ASP A 65 -11.75 2.61 -4.43
C ASP A 65 -13.26 2.92 -4.39
N PRO A 66 -13.66 4.17 -4.11
CA PRO A 66 -12.80 5.31 -3.74
C PRO A 66 -12.21 5.18 -2.33
N ILE A 67 -11.17 5.97 -2.01
CA ILE A 67 -10.71 6.18 -0.62
C ILE A 67 -11.51 7.31 0.00
N ASP A 68 -12.31 7.01 1.02
CA ASP A 68 -13.20 8.00 1.66
C ASP A 68 -12.51 8.86 2.72
N ALA A 69 -11.42 8.37 3.32
CA ALA A 69 -10.67 9.08 4.36
C ALA A 69 -9.17 8.79 4.31
N PHE A 70 -8.36 9.80 4.62
CA PHE A 70 -6.90 9.71 4.72
C PHE A 70 -6.43 10.00 6.16
N PRO A 71 -5.44 9.26 6.70
CA PRO A 71 -4.81 8.09 6.08
C PRO A 71 -5.75 6.89 5.96
N CYS A 72 -5.64 6.14 4.86
CA CYS A 72 -6.32 4.85 4.72
C CYS A 72 -5.37 3.73 5.13
N PHE A 73 -5.70 3.01 6.19
CA PHE A 73 -4.88 1.92 6.70
C PHE A 73 -5.07 0.67 5.83
N VAL A 74 -3.96 0.10 5.34
CA VAL A 74 -3.97 -1.00 4.38
C VAL A 74 -3.07 -2.16 4.80
N PHE A 75 -3.49 -3.36 4.43
CA PHE A 75 -2.58 -4.49 4.26
C PHE A 75 -1.79 -4.30 2.97
N ILE A 76 -0.48 -4.48 3.04
CA ILE A 76 0.41 -4.50 1.89
C ILE A 76 0.73 -5.96 1.59
N ALA A 77 0.33 -6.44 0.42
CA ALA A 77 0.56 -7.81 -0.01
C ALA A 77 1.30 -7.89 -1.34
N ARG A 78 2.08 -8.96 -1.51
CA ARG A 78 2.66 -9.35 -2.80
C ARG A 78 1.78 -10.40 -3.47
N PRO A 79 1.51 -10.30 -4.78
CA PRO A 79 0.86 -11.37 -5.52
C PRO A 79 1.77 -12.60 -5.58
N LEU A 80 1.16 -13.79 -5.50
CA LEU A 80 1.82 -15.10 -5.67
C LEU A 80 1.55 -15.72 -7.04
N ILE A 81 0.67 -15.09 -7.83
CA ILE A 81 0.31 -15.45 -9.20
C ILE A 81 0.54 -14.24 -10.11
N ASP A 82 0.53 -14.45 -11.42
CA ASP A 82 0.46 -13.33 -12.37
C ASP A 82 -0.91 -12.65 -12.27
N VAL A 83 -0.89 -11.38 -11.86
CA VAL A 83 -2.10 -10.58 -11.65
C VAL A 83 -2.37 -9.60 -12.79
N THR A 84 -1.77 -9.77 -13.98
CA THR A 84 -1.86 -8.83 -15.11
C THR A 84 -3.25 -8.78 -15.75
N ASP A 85 -4.00 -9.90 -15.79
CA ASP A 85 -5.29 -10.00 -16.49
C ASP A 85 -6.44 -10.62 -15.66
N VAL A 86 -6.30 -10.66 -14.35
CA VAL A 86 -7.36 -11.09 -13.41
C VAL A 86 -8.15 -9.92 -12.84
N SER A 87 -9.45 -10.12 -12.62
CA SER A 87 -10.32 -9.16 -11.91
C SER A 87 -10.65 -9.57 -10.48
N GLN A 88 -10.40 -10.85 -10.14
CA GLN A 88 -10.66 -11.46 -8.85
C GLN A 88 -9.45 -12.27 -8.40
N ILE A 89 -9.13 -12.20 -7.10
CA ILE A 89 -8.02 -12.92 -6.45
C ILE A 89 -8.48 -13.54 -5.13
N ASN A 90 -7.85 -14.61 -4.69
CA ASN A 90 -8.11 -15.26 -3.40
C ASN A 90 -7.05 -14.90 -2.36
N THR A 91 -7.32 -15.25 -1.10
CA THR A 91 -6.34 -15.10 -0.02
C THR A 91 -5.07 -15.91 -0.26
N ASP A 92 -5.19 -17.05 -0.94
CA ASP A 92 -4.05 -17.93 -1.26
C ASP A 92 -3.20 -17.40 -2.42
N ASP A 93 -3.73 -16.43 -3.18
CA ASP A 93 -3.04 -15.79 -4.31
C ASP A 93 -2.15 -14.62 -3.87
N VAL A 94 -2.12 -14.30 -2.57
CA VAL A 94 -1.39 -13.16 -2.03
C VAL A 94 -0.68 -13.50 -0.74
N ARG A 95 0.41 -12.77 -0.46
CA ARG A 95 1.11 -12.82 0.82
C ARG A 95 1.20 -11.44 1.42
N VAL A 96 0.57 -11.24 2.58
CA VAL A 96 0.73 -9.99 3.36
C VAL A 96 2.17 -9.91 3.85
N VAL A 97 2.85 -8.81 3.54
CA VAL A 97 4.26 -8.56 3.91
C VAL A 97 4.40 -7.45 4.94
N ALA A 98 3.42 -6.54 5.03
CA ALA A 98 3.40 -5.44 6.00
C ALA A 98 2.01 -4.82 6.09
N TRP A 99 1.85 -3.87 7.01
CA TRP A 99 0.75 -2.93 7.06
C TRP A 99 1.29 -1.51 6.85
N GLY A 100 0.42 -0.60 6.40
CA GLY A 100 0.80 0.79 6.21
C GLY A 100 -0.38 1.70 6.02
N GLU A 101 -0.09 2.92 5.62
CA GLU A 101 -1.04 4.01 5.47
C GLU A 101 -0.90 4.63 4.08
N LEU A 102 -2.03 4.77 3.37
CA LEU A 102 -2.12 5.52 2.13
C LEU A 102 -2.47 6.97 2.43
N TYR A 103 -1.84 7.87 1.69
CA TYR A 103 -2.00 9.31 1.74
C TYR A 103 -2.29 9.87 0.35
N ARG A 104 -2.98 11.02 0.34
CA ARG A 104 -3.26 11.78 -0.87
C ARG A 104 -2.01 12.49 -1.38
N THR A 105 -1.12 12.92 -0.49
CA THR A 105 0.09 13.67 -0.83
C THR A 105 1.34 13.03 -0.21
N ALA A 106 2.50 13.27 -0.82
CA ALA A 106 3.78 12.82 -0.28
C ALA A 106 4.11 13.54 1.04
N GLU A 107 3.74 14.82 1.15
CA GLU A 107 3.98 15.65 2.33
C GLU A 107 3.25 15.11 3.56
N ASP A 108 1.97 14.73 3.42
CA ASP A 108 1.21 14.13 4.53
C ASP A 108 1.84 12.82 5.02
N ALA A 109 2.31 11.99 4.09
CA ALA A 109 2.97 10.72 4.38
C ALA A 109 4.31 10.94 5.10
N GLU A 110 5.07 11.95 4.69
CA GLU A 110 6.38 12.30 5.25
C GLU A 110 6.23 12.92 6.64
N HIS A 111 5.30 13.86 6.82
CA HIS A 111 5.02 14.49 8.12
C HIS A 111 4.59 13.44 9.16
N ARG A 112 3.77 12.46 8.76
CA ARG A 112 3.41 11.35 9.66
C ARG A 112 4.64 10.55 10.09
N ARG A 113 5.55 10.24 9.16
CA ARG A 113 6.76 9.47 9.47
C ARG A 113 7.63 10.20 10.49
N LEU A 114 7.93 11.48 10.25
CA LEU A 114 8.73 12.31 11.16
C LEU A 114 8.15 12.33 12.58
N SER A 115 6.82 12.47 12.70
CA SER A 115 6.15 12.45 14.01
C SER A 115 6.27 11.11 14.76
N ALA A 116 6.47 10.00 14.05
CA ALA A 116 6.65 8.68 14.65
C ALA A 116 8.09 8.44 15.11
N ASP A 117 9.09 8.86 14.31
CA ASP A 117 10.52 8.72 14.63
C ASP A 117 10.91 9.53 15.89
N ASP A 118 10.31 10.71 16.08
CA ASP A 118 10.51 11.55 17.27
C ASP A 118 10.02 10.88 18.57
N THR A 119 9.04 9.97 18.46
CA THR A 119 8.46 9.28 19.62
C THR A 119 9.31 8.07 20.05
N ASP A 120 10.06 7.44 19.12
CA ASP A 120 10.92 6.28 19.41
C ASP A 120 12.30 6.70 19.96
N SER A 121 12.75 7.93 19.67
CA SER A 121 13.99 8.49 20.20
C SER A 121 13.92 8.93 21.68
N ALA A 122 12.73 8.82 22.30
CA ALA A 122 12.48 9.19 23.69
C ALA A 122 12.42 8.00 24.66
N ARG A 123 12.86 6.80 24.24
CA ARG A 123 12.90 5.58 25.08
C ARG A 123 14.29 5.06 25.34
#